data_AF-A0A7K5C971-F1
#
_entry.id   AF-A0A7K5C971-F1
#
_cell.length_a   1.000
_cell.length_b   1.000
_cell.length_c   1.000
_cell.angle_alpha   90.00
_cell.angle_beta   90.00
_cell.angle_gamma   90.00
#
_symmetry.space_group_name_H-M   'P 1'
#
loop_
_entity.id
_entity.type
_entity.pdbx_description
1 polymer ?
#
loop_
_entity_poly.entity_id
_entity_poly.type
_entity_poly.pdbx_seq_one_letter_code
_entity_poly.pdbx_strand_id
1 'polypeptide(L)'
;QWQSNSRFAVAGTRYCLTAHLFTARGESTSVTKRCATGEECHLVGCHRRGDSGHTECVSCCEGMICNVEIPTNATNAVFAVLQARRTAAGSRALPSLVALVTLVAL
;
A
#
# COMPACT_ATOMS: atom_id res chain seq x y z
N GLN A 1 -20.19 -11.39 0.97
CA GLN A 1 -20.49 -10.21 1.81
C GLN A 1 -19.51 -10.19 2.98
N TRP A 2 -18.39 -9.46 2.87
CA TRP A 2 -17.36 -9.48 3.91
C TRP A 2 -17.65 -8.38 4.92
N GLN A 3 -17.89 -8.83 6.15
CA GLN A 3 -18.31 -8.05 7.30
C GLN A 3 -17.31 -6.92 7.54
N SER A 4 -17.81 -5.69 7.40
CA SER A 4 -17.34 -4.52 8.14
C SER A 4 -17.54 -4.80 9.63
N ASN A 5 -16.69 -5.61 10.23
CA ASN A 5 -16.52 -5.63 11.66
C ASN A 5 -15.09 -5.19 11.93
N SER A 6 -14.96 -3.96 12.38
CA SER A 6 -13.78 -3.34 12.96
C SER A 6 -13.32 -4.11 14.20
N ARG A 7 -12.91 -5.37 14.02
CA ARG A 7 -12.15 -6.13 15.01
C ARG A 7 -10.69 -5.97 14.68
N PHE A 8 -10.08 -4.99 15.34
CA PHE A 8 -8.63 -4.87 15.52
C PHE A 8 -8.00 -6.08 16.27
N ALA A 9 -8.59 -7.28 16.19
CA ALA A 9 -8.48 -8.30 17.23
C ALA A 9 -7.99 -9.67 16.73
N VAL A 10 -7.12 -9.71 15.73
CA VAL A 10 -6.18 -10.83 15.58
C VAL A 10 -4.82 -10.29 16.03
N ALA A 11 -4.32 -10.80 17.16
CA ALA A 11 -3.05 -10.34 17.71
C ALA A 11 -1.95 -10.42 16.64
N GLY A 12 -1.26 -9.30 16.38
CA GLY A 12 -0.15 -9.25 15.42
C GLY A 12 -0.53 -8.89 13.98
N THR A 13 -1.82 -8.78 13.61
CA THR A 13 -2.20 -8.33 12.25
C THR A 13 -2.25 -6.81 12.18
N ARG A 14 -1.20 -6.20 11.63
CA ARG A 14 -1.05 -4.73 11.48
C ARG A 14 -1.29 -4.23 10.06
N TYR A 15 -1.47 -5.14 9.12
CA TYR A 15 -1.59 -4.85 7.69
C TYR A 15 -2.90 -5.36 7.12
N CYS A 16 -3.33 -4.76 6.02
CA CYS A 16 -4.40 -5.28 5.19
C CYS A 16 -3.80 -5.88 3.93
N LEU A 17 -4.10 -7.16 3.66
CA LEU A 17 -3.68 -7.89 2.47
C LEU A 17 -4.83 -7.95 1.45
N THR A 18 -4.49 -7.81 0.17
CA THR A 18 -5.39 -8.12 -0.96
C THR A 18 -4.70 -9.07 -1.93
N ALA A 19 -5.36 -10.19 -2.26
CA ALA A 19 -4.98 -11.08 -3.36
C ALA A 19 -6.02 -10.96 -4.48
N HIS A 20 -5.55 -10.79 -5.72
CA HIS A 20 -6.39 -10.68 -6.91
C HIS A 20 -5.96 -11.71 -7.94
N LEU A 21 -6.87 -12.63 -8.27
CA LEU A 21 -6.71 -13.60 -9.35
C LEU A 21 -7.49 -13.13 -10.57
N PHE A 22 -6.84 -13.05 -11.72
CA PHE A 22 -7.46 -12.59 -12.97
C PHE A 22 -6.91 -13.32 -14.19
N THR A 23 -7.67 -13.31 -15.28
CA THR A 23 -7.28 -13.91 -16.57
C THR A 23 -6.17 -13.11 -17.24
N ALA A 24 -5.49 -13.68 -18.24
CA ALA A 24 -4.52 -12.95 -19.05
C ALA A 24 -5.09 -11.68 -19.75
N ARG A 25 -6.42 -11.59 -19.90
CA ARG A 25 -7.12 -10.42 -20.45
C ARG A 25 -7.46 -9.36 -19.41
N GLY A 26 -7.16 -9.62 -18.14
CA GLY A 26 -7.45 -8.71 -17.02
C GLY A 26 -8.80 -8.94 -16.35
N GLU A 27 -9.54 -10.00 -16.72
CA GLU A 27 -10.86 -10.27 -16.12
C GLU A 27 -10.70 -10.85 -14.72
N SER A 28 -11.25 -10.16 -13.73
CA SER A 28 -11.23 -10.60 -12.34
C SER A 28 -11.95 -11.94 -12.17
N THR A 29 -11.22 -12.93 -11.64
CA THR A 29 -11.76 -14.24 -11.25
C THR A 29 -12.11 -14.24 -9.76
N SER A 30 -11.23 -13.71 -8.91
CA SER A 30 -11.48 -13.58 -7.48
C SER A 30 -10.66 -12.48 -6.83
N VAL A 31 -11.21 -11.88 -5.77
CA VAL A 31 -10.53 -10.89 -4.94
C VAL A 31 -10.76 -11.28 -3.48
N THR A 32 -9.67 -11.47 -2.74
CA THR A 32 -9.70 -11.81 -1.32
C THR A 32 -8.99 -10.74 -0.52
N LYS A 33 -9.66 -10.23 0.52
CA LYS A 33 -9.15 -9.18 1.42
C LYS A 33 -9.17 -9.68 2.86
N ARG A 34 -8.09 -9.45 3.61
CA ARG A 34 -7.97 -9.88 5.01
C ARG A 34 -6.97 -9.04 5.80
N CYS A 35 -7.02 -9.12 7.12
CA CYS A 35 -5.93 -8.63 7.98
C CYS A 35 -4.74 -9.61 7.90
N ALA A 36 -3.52 -9.09 8.02
CA ALA A 36 -2.28 -9.85 7.86
C ALA A 36 -1.17 -9.38 8.81
N THR A 37 -0.27 -10.30 9.17
CA THR A 37 0.99 -10.00 9.87
C THR A 37 2.05 -9.49 8.88
N GLY A 38 3.19 -8.99 9.38
CA GLY A 38 4.27 -8.53 8.51
C GLY A 38 4.89 -9.65 7.67
N GLU A 39 5.03 -10.84 8.26
CA GLU A 39 5.57 -12.03 7.59
C GLU A 39 4.74 -12.43 6.38
N GLU A 40 3.41 -12.42 6.51
CA GLU A 40 2.50 -12.71 5.40
C GLU A 40 2.59 -11.67 4.26
N CYS A 41 2.99 -10.44 4.57
CA CYS A 41 3.15 -9.35 3.61
C CYS A 41 4.50 -9.35 2.89
N HIS A 42 5.40 -10.31 3.17
CA HIS A 42 6.64 -10.45 2.42
C HIS A 42 6.43 -11.03 1.02
N LEU A 43 5.26 -11.65 0.76
CA LEU A 43 4.92 -12.31 -0.50
C LEU A 43 4.11 -11.39 -1.46
N VAL A 44 4.33 -10.07 -1.40
CA VAL A 44 3.72 -9.13 -2.35
C VAL A 44 4.32 -9.27 -3.75
N GLY A 45 3.56 -8.88 -4.76
CA GLY A 45 3.95 -8.95 -6.16
C GLY A 45 2.95 -9.74 -7.00
N CYS A 46 3.29 -9.94 -8.28
CA CYS A 46 2.46 -10.68 -9.21
C CYS A 46 3.19 -11.92 -9.72
N HIS A 47 2.48 -13.04 -9.80
CA HIS A 47 3.00 -14.27 -10.38
C HIS A 47 1.93 -14.96 -11.22
N ARG A 48 2.38 -15.61 -12.31
CA ARG A 48 1.50 -16.38 -13.18
C ARG A 48 1.26 -17.76 -12.55
N ARG A 49 0.01 -18.18 -12.45
CA ARG A 49 -0.37 -19.43 -11.79
C ARG A 49 -0.32 -20.59 -12.78
N GLY A 50 0.88 -21.13 -12.98
CA GLY A 50 1.14 -22.22 -13.92
C GLY A 50 0.65 -21.92 -15.34
N ASP A 51 0.14 -22.96 -16.01
CA ASP A 51 -0.32 -22.88 -17.42
C ASP A 51 -1.79 -22.46 -17.55
N SER A 52 -2.46 -22.14 -16.43
CA SER A 52 -3.89 -21.77 -16.42
C SER A 52 -4.20 -20.46 -17.15
N GLY A 53 -3.17 -19.67 -17.48
CA GLY A 53 -3.33 -18.33 -18.04
C GLY A 53 -3.81 -17.29 -17.03
N HIS A 54 -3.91 -17.64 -15.74
CA HIS A 54 -4.26 -16.69 -14.68
C HIS A 54 -3.02 -16.06 -14.04
N THR A 55 -3.18 -14.82 -13.58
CA THR A 55 -2.19 -14.09 -12.81
C THR A 55 -2.76 -13.81 -11.42
N GLU A 56 -1.95 -14.04 -10.40
CA GLU A 56 -2.26 -13.67 -9.02
C GLU A 56 -1.36 -12.51 -8.61
N CYS A 57 -1.96 -11.40 -8.21
CA CYS A 57 -1.26 -10.25 -7.65
C CYS A 57 -1.63 -10.06 -6.18
N VAL A 58 -0.64 -9.83 -5.33
CA VAL A 58 -0.78 -9.64 -3.88
C VAL A 58 -0.23 -8.27 -3.49
N SER A 59 -1.03 -7.49 -2.75
CA SER A 59 -0.60 -6.23 -2.13
C SER A 59 -0.88 -6.25 -0.63
N CYS A 60 -0.06 -5.51 0.11
CA CYS A 60 -0.27 -5.21 1.52
C CYS A 60 -0.19 -3.72 1.76
N CYS A 61 -0.95 -3.24 2.74
CA CYS A 61 -0.84 -1.86 3.20
C CYS A 61 -0.98 -1.77 4.72
N GLU A 62 -0.43 -0.71 5.29
CA GLU A 62 -0.62 -0.35 6.70
C GLU A 62 -1.69 0.73 6.85
N GLY A 63 -2.58 0.57 7.83
CA GLY A 63 -3.63 1.54 8.14
C GLY A 63 -5.04 0.95 8.10
N MET A 64 -6.01 1.70 8.62
CA MET A 64 -7.41 1.27 8.63
C MET A 64 -8.00 1.37 7.23
N ILE A 65 -8.59 0.27 6.75
CA ILE A 65 -9.29 0.21 5.45
C ILE A 65 -8.36 0.70 4.31
N CYS A 66 -7.05 0.44 4.41
CA CYS A 66 -6.09 0.97 3.45
C CYS A 66 -6.13 0.22 2.10
N ASN A 67 -6.62 -1.02 2.09
CA ASN A 67 -6.62 -1.89 0.93
C ASN A 67 -7.86 -1.66 0.06
N VAL A 68 -8.18 -0.40 -0.26
CA VAL A 68 -9.31 -0.06 -1.14
C VAL A 68 -9.01 -0.49 -2.58
N GLU A 69 -7.79 -0.20 -3.05
CA GLU A 69 -7.33 -0.57 -4.39
C GLU A 69 -7.09 -2.09 -4.50
N ILE A 70 -7.31 -2.63 -5.70
CA ILE A 70 -7.08 -4.04 -6.03
C ILE A 70 -5.82 -4.12 -6.89
N PRO A 71 -4.83 -4.96 -6.53
CA PRO A 71 -3.59 -5.05 -7.30
C PRO A 71 -3.85 -5.72 -8.65
N THR A 72 -3.28 -5.17 -9.72
CA THR A 72 -3.47 -5.63 -11.10
C THR A 72 -2.15 -5.80 -11.85
N ASN A 73 -1.05 -5.26 -11.31
CA ASN A 73 0.28 -5.36 -11.90
C ASN A 73 1.36 -5.20 -10.81
N ALA A 74 2.63 -5.32 -11.20
CA ALA A 74 3.75 -5.20 -10.27
C ALA A 74 3.90 -3.81 -9.63
N THR A 75 3.32 -2.75 -10.21
CA THR A 75 3.44 -1.39 -9.67
C THR A 75 2.53 -1.14 -8.47
N ASN A 76 1.38 -1.82 -8.40
CA ASN A 76 0.43 -1.71 -7.28
C ASN A 76 0.33 -2.98 -6.43
N ALA A 77 0.95 -4.09 -6.85
CA ALA A 77 1.17 -5.29 -6.04
C ALA A 77 2.40 -5.13 -5.12
N VAL A 78 2.32 -4.17 -4.19
CA VAL A 78 3.44 -3.77 -3.32
C VAL A 78 3.08 -3.83 -1.85
N PHE A 79 4.08 -3.73 -0.99
CA PHE A 79 3.90 -3.54 0.45
C PHE A 79 4.01 -2.04 0.79
N ALA A 80 2.86 -1.38 0.95
CA ALA A 80 2.77 0.06 1.21
C ALA A 80 2.66 0.37 2.71
N VAL A 81 3.75 0.85 3.31
CA VAL A 81 3.80 1.25 4.72
C VAL A 81 3.66 2.78 4.84
N LEU A 82 2.85 3.26 5.79
CA LEU A 82 2.54 4.70 5.94
C LEU A 82 3.78 5.57 6.23
N GLN A 83 4.87 4.98 6.71
CA GLN A 83 6.13 5.69 6.93
C GLN A 83 6.76 6.24 5.63
N ALA A 84 6.55 5.60 4.49
CA ALA A 84 7.07 6.08 3.20
C ALA A 84 6.34 7.34 2.68
N ARG A 85 5.13 7.64 3.18
CA ARG A 85 4.31 8.76 2.72
C ARG A 85 4.53 10.06 3.50
N ARG A 86 5.08 9.99 4.72
CA ARG A 86 5.38 11.17 5.55
C ARG A 86 6.64 11.91 5.10
N THR A 87 7.61 11.22 4.52
CA THR A 87 8.86 11.83 4.03
C THR A 87 8.69 12.60 2.70
N ALA A 88 7.65 12.29 1.92
CA ALA A 88 7.33 13.02 0.69
C ALA A 88 6.54 14.32 0.93
N ALA A 89 5.85 14.45 2.07
CA ALA A 89 5.02 15.60 2.41
C ALA A 89 5.71 16.63 3.34
N GLY A 90 6.90 16.34 3.85
CA GLY A 90 7.58 17.15 4.87
C GLY A 90 8.69 18.09 4.38
N SER A 91 9.02 18.10 3.09
CA SER A 91 10.24 18.75 2.59
C SER A 91 9.98 19.97 1.73
N ARG A 92 9.24 20.97 2.25
CA ARG A 92 9.35 22.38 1.81
C ARG A 92 9.02 23.34 2.96
N ALA A 93 9.76 23.26 4.07
CA ALA A 93 10.00 24.46 4.85
C ALA A 93 11.02 25.30 4.06
N LEU A 94 10.52 26.15 3.15
CA LEU A 94 11.33 27.23 2.61
C LEU A 94 11.74 28.10 3.81
N PRO A 95 13.03 28.29 4.09
CA PRO A 95 13.42 29.28 5.09
C PRO A 95 12.93 30.63 4.58
N SER A 96 12.16 31.34 5.40
CA SER A 96 11.71 32.70 5.16
C SER A 96 12.91 33.56 4.77
N LEU A 97 12.96 34.04 3.52
CA LEU A 97 13.98 34.98 3.01
C LEU A 97 13.82 36.40 3.60
N VAL A 98 13.05 36.59 4.66
CA VAL A 98 12.74 37.93 5.21
C VAL A 98 13.75 38.38 6.29
N ALA A 99 14.79 37.60 6.58
CA ALA A 99 15.76 37.93 7.63
C ALA A 99 17.14 38.39 7.12
N LEU A 100 17.21 39.20 6.06
CA LEU A 100 18.46 39.80 5.58
C LEU A 100 18.24 41.24 5.08
N VAL A 101 17.76 42.13 5.95
CA VAL A 101 18.06 43.57 5.83
C VAL A 101 18.35 44.12 7.23
N THR A 102 19.52 43.77 7.76
CA THR A 102 20.20 44.58 8.76
C THR A 102 21.60 44.92 8.26
N LEU A 103 21.93 46.19 8.39
CA LEU A 103 23.28 46.78 8.35
C LEU A 103 23.93 46.90 6.96
N VAL A 104 23.56 47.96 6.24
CA VAL A 104 24.59 48.79 5.58
C VAL A 104 24.65 50.09 6.36
N ALA A 105 25.58 50.13 7.30
CA ALA A 105 26.13 51.35 7.86
C ALA A 105 27.21 51.85 6.88
N LEU A 106 27.08 53.10 6.41
CA LEU A 106 28.10 54.15 6.41
C LEU A 106 27.51 55.44 5.84
#